data_AF-A0A7S4SZY5-F1
#
_entry.id   AF-A0A7S4SZY5-F1
#
_cell.length_a   1.000
_cell.length_b   1.000
_cell.length_c   1.000
_cell.angle_alpha   90.00
_cell.angle_beta   90.00
_cell.angle_gamma   90.00
#
_symmetry.space_group_name_H-M   'P 1'
#
loop_
_entity.id
_entity.type
_entity.pdbx_description
1 polymer ?
#
loop_
_entity_poly.entity_id
_entity_poly.type
_entity_poly.pdbx_seq_one_letter_code
_entity_poly.pdbx_strand_id
1 'polypeptide(L)'
;GCPHGKLKGDCALCAGCLHGKIKRFCSQCNGCPHGKVRRECRICGGCPHGRVKASCAKCTPCPHGKVKRWCVKCRGCPHGRLKYNCAECQGCPHGAVRSRCLACKGCPHGKLKQQCTKCSGCPHGRLKAQCVGCTGCAHGKVKQRCAVCNGCPHGKLKQHCVLCGGCVHRRLKGDCSQCSACPHGRPRRRCTQCKAAKREPSRTADGSEAGGEACGSDHEKK
;
A
#
# COMPACT_ATOMS: atom_id res chain seq x y z
N GLY A 1 6.05 21.11 19.12
CA GLY A 1 5.91 19.75 19.69
C GLY A 1 5.20 19.83 21.03
N CYS A 2 5.01 18.72 21.73
CA CYS A 2 4.65 18.69 23.16
C CYS A 2 5.86 18.21 23.98
N PRO A 3 5.91 18.42 25.31
CA PRO A 3 7.05 18.02 26.14
C PRO A 3 7.35 16.52 26.11
N HIS A 4 6.39 15.70 25.68
CA HIS A 4 6.52 14.24 25.56
C HIS A 4 7.17 13.78 24.23
N GLY A 5 7.90 14.65 23.54
CA GLY A 5 8.62 14.29 22.30
C GLY A 5 7.73 13.96 21.08
N LYS A 6 6.45 14.31 21.12
CA LYS A 6 5.47 14.06 20.03
C LYS A 6 4.81 15.35 19.55
N LEU A 7 4.19 15.33 18.38
CA LEU A 7 3.22 16.37 18.02
C LEU A 7 2.07 16.36 19.03
N LYS A 8 1.59 17.54 19.47
CA LYS A 8 0.55 17.68 20.50
C LYS A 8 -0.68 16.80 20.21
N GLY A 9 -1.09 16.73 18.94
CA GLY A 9 -2.23 15.89 18.51
C GLY A 9 -1.95 14.39 18.43
N ASP A 10 -0.69 13.96 18.39
CA ASP A 10 -0.26 12.55 18.38
C ASP A 10 0.17 12.05 19.77
N CYS A 11 0.14 12.92 20.77
CA CYS A 11 0.47 12.55 22.13
C CYS A 11 -0.78 12.09 22.87
N ALA A 12 -0.79 10.86 23.38
CA ALA A 12 -1.88 10.34 24.18
C ALA A 12 -2.02 11.08 25.52
N LEU A 13 -0.94 11.66 26.04
CA LEU A 13 -0.99 12.47 27.27
C LEU A 13 -1.59 13.87 27.02
N CYS A 14 -1.40 14.44 25.82
CA CYS A 14 -1.94 15.77 25.50
C CYS A 14 -3.29 15.75 24.78
N ALA A 15 -3.57 14.71 24.00
CA ALA A 15 -4.75 14.57 23.15
C ALA A 15 -5.47 13.23 23.39
N GLY A 16 -5.23 12.62 24.55
CA GLY A 16 -5.87 11.40 25.01
C GLY A 16 -7.35 11.56 25.28
N CYS A 17 -8.00 10.43 25.50
CA CYS A 17 -9.28 10.31 26.16
C CYS A 17 -9.16 9.26 27.26
N LEU A 18 -10.16 9.19 28.14
CA LEU A 18 -10.21 8.24 29.26
C LEU A 18 -10.10 6.77 28.83
N HIS A 19 -10.37 6.45 27.56
CA HIS A 19 -10.22 5.12 26.98
C HIS A 19 -8.76 4.74 26.63
N GLY A 20 -7.77 5.48 27.15
CA GLY A 20 -6.33 5.21 26.93
C GLY A 20 -5.86 5.41 25.48
N LYS A 21 -6.65 6.09 24.65
CA LYS A 21 -6.37 6.34 23.23
C LYS A 21 -6.37 7.83 22.95
N ILE A 22 -5.62 8.25 21.95
CA ILE A 22 -5.75 9.62 21.40
C ILE A 22 -7.20 9.80 20.92
N LYS A 23 -7.89 10.84 21.41
CA LYS A 23 -9.34 11.09 21.27
C LYS A 23 -9.82 10.89 19.82
N ARG A 24 -9.11 11.46 18.85
CA ARG A 24 -9.44 11.39 17.40
C ARG A 24 -9.38 10.00 16.77
N PHE A 25 -8.67 9.07 17.41
CA PHE A 25 -8.57 7.66 16.99
C PHE A 25 -9.42 6.74 17.86
N CYS A 26 -10.04 7.26 18.93
CA CYS A 26 -10.86 6.46 19.82
C CYS A 26 -12.21 6.19 19.18
N SER A 27 -12.52 4.90 18.96
CA SER A 27 -13.82 4.46 18.47
C SER A 27 -14.95 4.64 19.47
N GLN A 28 -14.66 4.83 20.76
CA GLN A 28 -15.69 5.14 21.76
C GLN A 28 -16.04 6.64 21.73
N CYS A 29 -15.06 7.52 21.51
CA CYS A 29 -15.32 8.97 21.40
C CYS A 29 -15.80 9.41 20.02
N ASN A 30 -15.29 8.79 18.95
CA ASN A 30 -15.50 9.20 17.57
C ASN A 30 -15.98 8.04 16.69
N GLY A 31 -16.62 7.04 17.30
CA GLY A 31 -17.17 5.88 16.61
C GLY A 31 -18.38 6.22 15.74
N CYS A 32 -18.81 5.22 14.97
CA CYS A 32 -20.10 5.20 14.31
C CYS A 32 -20.73 3.80 14.52
N PRO A 33 -22.04 3.62 14.30
CA PRO A 33 -22.72 2.33 14.51
C PRO A 33 -22.15 1.19 13.65
N HIS A 34 -21.35 1.51 12.63
CA HIS A 34 -20.65 0.54 11.79
C HIS A 34 -19.34 0.00 12.39
N GLY A 35 -19.07 0.28 13.68
CA GLY A 35 -17.91 -0.24 14.40
C GLY A 35 -16.56 0.34 13.94
N LYS A 36 -16.56 1.55 13.39
CA LYS A 36 -15.35 2.27 12.94
C LYS A 36 -15.35 3.69 13.46
N VAL A 37 -14.17 4.30 13.53
CA VAL A 37 -14.07 5.76 13.69
C VAL A 37 -14.77 6.43 12.49
N ARG A 38 -15.64 7.41 12.74
CA ARG A 38 -16.55 8.01 11.76
C ARG A 38 -15.84 8.44 10.46
N ARG A 39 -14.67 9.07 10.56
CA ARG A 39 -13.85 9.51 9.41
C ARG A 39 -13.27 8.36 8.55
N GLU A 40 -13.18 7.16 9.10
CA GLU A 40 -12.69 5.96 8.43
C GLU A 40 -13.84 5.08 7.91
N CYS A 41 -15.06 5.38 8.34
CA CYS A 41 -16.25 4.70 7.86
C CYS A 41 -16.59 5.15 6.45
N ARG A 42 -16.68 4.21 5.50
CA ARG A 42 -17.09 4.49 4.12
C ARG A 42 -18.58 4.82 3.98
N ILE A 43 -19.38 4.56 5.00
CA ILE A 43 -20.81 4.89 5.03
C ILE A 43 -20.97 6.31 5.59
N CYS A 44 -20.43 6.59 6.78
CA CYS A 44 -20.59 7.91 7.41
C CYS A 44 -19.64 9.00 6.89
N GLY A 45 -18.40 8.65 6.54
CA GLY A 45 -17.35 9.56 6.06
C GLY A 45 -16.90 9.24 4.63
N GLY A 46 -17.70 8.48 3.91
CA GLY A 46 -17.48 8.16 2.51
C GLY A 46 -17.87 9.28 1.56
N CYS A 47 -17.43 9.16 0.32
CA CYS A 47 -17.96 9.92 -0.81
C CYS A 47 -18.93 9.03 -1.62
N PRO A 48 -19.77 9.61 -2.50
CA PRO A 48 -20.70 8.84 -3.36
C PRO A 48 -20.02 7.77 -4.23
N HIS A 49 -18.71 7.89 -4.46
CA HIS A 49 -17.90 6.88 -5.15
C HIS A 49 -17.59 5.62 -4.29
N GLY A 50 -18.20 5.51 -3.12
CA GLY A 50 -18.02 4.40 -2.20
C GLY A 50 -16.61 4.30 -1.62
N ARG A 51 -15.86 5.41 -1.51
CA ARG A 51 -14.52 5.44 -0.90
C ARG A 51 -14.49 6.50 0.20
N VAL A 52 -13.59 6.39 1.16
CA VAL A 52 -13.29 7.53 2.05
C VAL A 52 -12.76 8.67 1.19
N LYS A 53 -13.23 9.91 1.40
CA LYS A 53 -12.93 11.09 0.54
C LYS A 53 -11.43 11.23 0.25
N ALA A 54 -10.59 11.15 1.28
CA ALA A 54 -9.12 11.24 1.18
C ALA A 54 -8.43 10.10 0.39
N SER A 55 -9.18 9.05 0.04
CA SER A 55 -8.71 7.91 -0.75
C SER A 55 -9.36 7.83 -2.13
N CYS A 56 -10.18 8.82 -2.49
CA CYS A 56 -10.94 8.82 -3.73
C CYS A 56 -10.29 9.75 -4.76
N ALA A 57 -9.82 9.19 -5.87
CA ALA A 57 -9.20 9.98 -6.94
C ALA A 57 -10.19 10.97 -7.58
N LYS A 58 -11.50 10.68 -7.55
CA LYS A 58 -12.54 11.61 -8.03
C LYS A 58 -12.79 12.78 -7.07
N CYS A 59 -12.57 12.62 -5.77
CA CYS A 59 -12.81 13.67 -4.78
C CYS A 59 -11.55 14.46 -4.41
N THR A 60 -10.38 13.83 -4.52
CA THR A 60 -9.08 14.45 -4.28
C THR A 60 -8.13 14.09 -5.44
N PRO A 61 -8.45 14.51 -6.68
CA PRO A 61 -7.60 14.25 -7.83
C PRO A 61 -6.28 15.01 -7.69
N CYS A 62 -5.23 14.41 -8.23
CA CYS A 62 -4.09 15.17 -8.73
C CYS A 62 -4.22 15.30 -10.26
N PRO A 63 -3.46 16.20 -10.92
CA PRO A 63 -3.54 16.39 -12.37
C PRO A 63 -3.25 15.12 -13.19
N HIS A 64 -2.72 14.07 -12.55
CA HIS A 64 -2.44 12.77 -13.16
C HIS A 64 -3.57 11.72 -12.96
N GLY A 65 -4.77 12.15 -12.57
CA GLY A 65 -5.94 11.27 -12.38
C GLY A 65 -5.81 10.27 -11.20
N LYS A 66 -4.87 10.51 -10.28
CA LYS A 66 -4.62 9.67 -9.10
C LYS A 66 -4.87 10.45 -7.82
N VAL A 67 -5.05 9.77 -6.69
CA VAL A 67 -4.99 10.46 -5.39
C VAL A 67 -3.58 11.00 -5.19
N LYS A 68 -3.42 12.30 -4.90
CA LYS A 68 -2.11 12.99 -4.79
C LYS A 68 -1.08 12.22 -3.94
N ARG A 69 -1.48 11.67 -2.79
CA ARG A 69 -0.58 10.90 -1.90
C ARG A 69 -0.04 9.60 -2.50
N TRP A 70 -0.72 9.04 -3.50
CA TRP A 70 -0.33 7.81 -4.19
C TRP A 70 0.27 8.07 -5.58
N CYS A 71 0.39 9.33 -5.99
CA CYS A 71 0.92 9.69 -7.29
C CYS A 71 2.44 9.86 -7.24
N VAL A 72 3.17 9.01 -7.95
CA VAL A 72 4.63 9.11 -8.09
C VAL A 72 5.05 10.47 -8.67
N LYS A 73 4.35 10.99 -9.68
CA LYS A 73 4.67 12.31 -10.24
C LYS A 73 4.47 13.47 -9.23
N CYS A 74 3.65 13.28 -8.19
CA CYS A 74 3.40 14.35 -7.21
C CYS A 74 4.19 14.18 -5.91
N ARG A 75 4.48 12.95 -5.49
CA ARG A 75 5.11 12.63 -4.19
C ARG A 75 6.14 11.50 -4.28
N GLY A 76 6.58 11.19 -5.48
CA GLY A 76 7.66 10.25 -5.74
C GLY A 76 9.02 10.83 -5.38
N CYS A 77 10.01 9.95 -5.38
CA CYS A 77 11.42 10.29 -5.38
C CYS A 77 11.96 10.31 -6.83
N PRO A 78 13.17 10.85 -7.05
CA PRO A 78 13.83 10.87 -8.36
C PRO A 78 13.91 9.49 -9.04
N HIS A 79 13.99 8.41 -8.24
CA HIS A 79 14.03 7.01 -8.70
C HIS A 79 12.68 6.47 -9.24
N GLY A 80 11.72 7.33 -9.57
CA GLY A 80 10.43 6.94 -10.17
C GLY A 80 9.51 6.11 -9.26
N ARG A 81 9.72 6.14 -7.93
CA ARG A 81 8.94 5.38 -6.94
C ARG A 81 8.41 6.30 -5.85
N LEU A 82 7.35 5.90 -5.15
CA LEU A 82 6.96 6.59 -3.90
C LEU A 82 8.07 6.38 -2.87
N LYS A 83 8.49 7.46 -2.18
CA LYS A 83 9.64 7.47 -1.25
C LYS A 83 9.64 6.28 -0.27
N TYR A 84 8.48 5.97 0.32
CA TYR A 84 8.32 4.86 1.28
C TYR A 84 8.46 3.45 0.68
N ASN A 85 8.47 3.31 -0.64
CA ASN A 85 8.67 2.06 -1.38
C ASN A 85 9.99 2.04 -2.16
N CYS A 86 10.80 3.09 -2.09
CA CYS A 86 12.07 3.19 -2.79
C CYS A 86 13.19 2.62 -1.91
N ALA A 87 13.95 1.66 -2.43
CA ALA A 87 15.08 1.08 -1.70
C ALA A 87 16.24 2.09 -1.60
N GLU A 88 16.43 2.97 -2.57
CA GLU A 88 17.48 4.01 -2.46
C GLU A 88 17.12 5.07 -1.40
N CYS A 89 15.83 5.40 -1.22
CA CYS A 89 15.43 6.40 -0.22
C CYS A 89 15.17 5.83 1.19
N GLN A 90 14.69 4.59 1.29
CA GLN A 90 14.22 3.96 2.53
C GLN A 90 14.79 2.55 2.69
N GLY A 91 15.93 2.30 2.06
CA GLY A 91 16.62 1.03 2.06
C GLY A 91 17.32 0.73 3.36
N CYS A 92 17.97 -0.41 3.34
CA CYS A 92 18.99 -0.81 4.30
C CYS A 92 20.21 -1.30 3.50
N PRO A 93 21.36 -1.51 4.16
CA PRO A 93 22.58 -2.00 3.51
C PRO A 93 22.38 -3.31 2.72
N HIS A 94 21.33 -4.08 3.01
CA HIS A 94 20.98 -5.32 2.32
C HIS A 94 20.24 -5.11 0.98
N GLY A 95 20.25 -3.90 0.39
CA GLY A 95 19.63 -3.63 -0.92
C GLY A 95 18.10 -3.70 -0.97
N ALA A 96 17.43 -3.75 0.18
CA ALA A 96 15.97 -3.85 0.28
C ALA A 96 15.37 -2.70 1.09
N VAL A 97 14.11 -2.34 0.80
CA VAL A 97 13.36 -1.41 1.66
C VAL A 97 13.36 -1.94 3.10
N ARG A 98 13.81 -1.13 4.07
CA ARG A 98 14.07 -1.55 5.45
C ARG A 98 12.89 -2.25 6.12
N SER A 99 11.66 -1.85 5.80
CA SER A 99 10.42 -2.45 6.31
C SER A 99 10.13 -3.87 5.79
N ARG A 100 10.80 -4.28 4.70
CA ARG A 100 10.64 -5.59 4.05
C ARG A 100 11.92 -6.43 4.08
N CYS A 101 13.03 -5.88 4.55
CA CYS A 101 14.29 -6.60 4.65
C CYS A 101 14.24 -7.67 5.74
N LEU A 102 14.54 -8.92 5.38
CA LEU A 102 14.58 -10.03 6.32
C LEU A 102 15.73 -9.88 7.34
N ALA A 103 16.91 -9.43 6.91
CA ALA A 103 18.01 -9.18 7.83
C ALA A 103 17.70 -8.05 8.85
N CYS A 104 16.90 -7.04 8.48
CA CYS A 104 16.55 -5.94 9.40
C CYS A 104 15.30 -6.19 10.28
N LYS A 105 14.31 -6.93 9.77
CA LYS A 105 12.97 -7.08 10.40
C LYS A 105 12.50 -8.55 10.47
N GLY A 106 13.39 -9.47 10.17
CA GLY A 106 13.18 -10.91 10.27
C GLY A 106 13.10 -11.40 11.71
N CYS A 107 12.83 -12.68 11.83
CA CYS A 107 12.87 -13.45 13.07
C CYS A 107 13.70 -14.71 12.81
N PRO A 108 14.15 -15.42 13.86
CA PRO A 108 14.95 -16.65 13.71
C PRO A 108 14.27 -17.76 12.90
N HIS A 109 12.96 -17.65 12.63
CA HIS A 109 12.20 -18.58 11.80
C HIS A 109 12.28 -18.30 10.29
N GLY A 110 13.23 -17.47 9.83
CA GLY A 110 13.41 -17.16 8.40
C GLY A 110 12.29 -16.34 7.75
N LYS A 111 11.44 -15.69 8.55
CA LYS A 111 10.30 -14.86 8.08
C LYS A 111 10.38 -13.46 8.66
N LEU A 112 9.77 -12.47 7.98
CA LEU A 112 9.51 -11.17 8.61
C LEU A 112 8.68 -11.38 9.88
N LYS A 113 9.03 -10.71 10.98
CA LYS A 113 8.36 -10.89 12.29
C LYS A 113 6.83 -10.84 12.18
N GLN A 114 6.31 -9.86 11.43
CA GLN A 114 4.87 -9.65 11.19
C GLN A 114 4.20 -10.76 10.34
N GLN A 115 4.99 -11.55 9.62
CA GLN A 115 4.52 -12.67 8.79
C GLN A 115 4.78 -14.03 9.44
N CYS A 116 5.45 -14.06 10.60
CA CYS A 116 5.76 -15.29 11.30
C CYS A 116 4.65 -15.63 12.29
N THR A 117 4.01 -16.79 12.13
CA THR A 117 2.98 -17.29 13.07
C THR A 117 3.55 -17.53 14.46
N LYS A 118 4.81 -17.97 14.59
CA LYS A 118 5.47 -18.15 15.89
C LYS A 118 5.74 -16.83 16.61
N CYS A 119 5.93 -15.72 15.90
CA CYS A 119 6.25 -14.42 16.50
C CYS A 119 5.08 -13.44 16.61
N SER A 120 4.07 -13.59 15.75
CA SER A 120 2.95 -12.65 15.61
C SER A 120 1.63 -13.37 15.30
N GLY A 121 1.59 -14.69 15.54
CA GLY A 121 0.37 -15.48 15.50
C GLY A 121 -0.55 -15.19 16.68
N CYS A 122 -1.78 -15.65 16.54
CA CYS A 122 -2.73 -15.76 17.64
C CYS A 122 -2.65 -17.17 18.27
N PRO A 123 -3.30 -17.38 19.44
CA PRO A 123 -3.35 -18.69 20.10
C PRO A 123 -3.84 -19.84 19.21
N HIS A 124 -4.60 -19.54 18.16
CA HIS A 124 -5.10 -20.53 17.18
C HIS A 124 -4.06 -20.97 16.13
N GLY A 125 -2.77 -20.72 16.34
CA GLY A 125 -1.69 -21.15 15.44
C GLY A 125 -1.63 -20.42 14.08
N ARG A 126 -2.41 -19.36 13.89
CA ARG A 126 -2.48 -18.58 12.63
C ARG A 126 -2.10 -17.12 12.85
N LEU A 127 -1.68 -16.42 11.81
CA LEU A 127 -1.57 -14.95 11.86
C LEU A 127 -2.95 -14.37 12.18
N LYS A 128 -3.03 -13.41 13.10
CA LYS A 128 -4.30 -12.82 13.57
C LYS A 128 -5.22 -12.40 12.42
N ALA A 129 -4.66 -11.76 11.39
CA ALA A 129 -5.38 -11.29 10.20
C ALA A 129 -5.93 -12.41 9.29
N GLN A 130 -5.47 -13.66 9.49
CA GLN A 130 -5.88 -14.85 8.74
C GLN A 130 -6.67 -15.84 9.61
N CYS A 131 -6.85 -15.53 10.89
CA CYS A 131 -7.56 -16.39 11.82
C CYS A 131 -9.05 -16.03 11.86
N VAL A 132 -9.91 -17.04 11.66
CA VAL A 132 -11.36 -16.90 11.81
C VAL A 132 -11.72 -16.59 13.28
N GLY A 133 -11.10 -17.26 14.25
CA GLY A 133 -11.35 -16.97 15.68
C GLY A 133 -10.99 -15.55 16.10
N CYS A 134 -10.10 -14.85 15.38
CA CYS A 134 -9.71 -13.47 15.73
C CYS A 134 -10.37 -12.39 14.86
N THR A 135 -10.64 -12.68 13.60
CA THR A 135 -11.09 -11.69 12.60
C THR A 135 -12.22 -12.22 11.70
N GLY A 136 -12.84 -13.32 12.13
CA GLY A 136 -13.97 -13.95 11.47
C GLY A 136 -15.23 -13.10 11.49
N CYS A 137 -16.19 -13.53 10.70
CA CYS A 137 -17.58 -13.11 10.78
C CYS A 137 -18.44 -14.31 11.22
N ALA A 138 -19.71 -14.07 11.54
CA ALA A 138 -20.67 -15.11 11.92
C ALA A 138 -20.77 -16.27 10.89
N HIS A 139 -20.41 -16.02 9.63
CA HIS A 139 -20.41 -17.01 8.55
C HIS A 139 -19.18 -17.95 8.52
N GLY A 140 -18.41 -18.06 9.61
CA GLY A 140 -17.27 -18.98 9.71
C GLY A 140 -16.06 -18.63 8.83
N LYS A 141 -16.03 -17.45 8.20
CA LYS A 141 -14.93 -17.00 7.31
C LYS A 141 -14.26 -15.76 7.87
N VAL A 142 -12.96 -15.60 7.62
CA VAL A 142 -12.25 -14.32 7.84
C VAL A 142 -13.05 -13.22 7.14
N LYS A 143 -13.42 -12.16 7.86
CA LYS A 143 -14.40 -11.15 7.42
C LYS A 143 -14.12 -10.66 5.99
N GLN A 144 -12.87 -10.31 5.69
CA GLN A 144 -12.44 -9.80 4.37
C GLN A 144 -12.63 -10.79 3.21
N ARG A 145 -12.69 -12.09 3.50
CA ARG A 145 -12.87 -13.17 2.51
C ARG A 145 -14.30 -13.68 2.46
N CYS A 146 -15.20 -13.19 3.31
CA CYS A 146 -16.59 -13.61 3.32
C CYS A 146 -17.37 -12.88 2.22
N ALA A 147 -17.92 -13.63 1.27
CA ALA A 147 -18.77 -13.08 0.21
C ALA A 147 -20.10 -12.52 0.74
N VAL A 148 -20.62 -13.04 1.85
CA VAL A 148 -21.81 -12.45 2.48
C VAL A 148 -21.48 -11.07 3.07
N CYS A 149 -20.33 -10.91 3.72
CA CYS A 149 -19.95 -9.63 4.34
C CYS A 149 -19.34 -8.60 3.36
N ASN A 150 -18.62 -9.05 2.34
CA ASN A 150 -17.82 -8.21 1.45
C ASN A 150 -17.99 -8.54 -0.05
N GLY A 151 -19.04 -9.30 -0.38
CA GLY A 151 -19.40 -9.63 -1.75
C GLY A 151 -20.13 -8.52 -2.47
N CYS A 152 -20.50 -8.84 -3.69
CA CYS A 152 -21.38 -8.06 -4.54
C CYS A 152 -22.68 -8.86 -4.76
N PRO A 153 -23.76 -8.24 -5.27
CA PRO A 153 -25.01 -8.94 -5.57
C PRO A 153 -24.85 -10.14 -6.52
N HIS A 154 -23.75 -10.23 -7.25
CA HIS A 154 -23.43 -11.35 -8.15
C HIS A 154 -22.81 -12.58 -7.45
N GLY A 155 -22.96 -12.73 -6.12
CA GLY A 155 -22.48 -13.88 -5.35
C GLY A 155 -20.96 -14.01 -5.20
N LYS A 156 -20.16 -13.05 -5.71
CA LYS A 156 -18.68 -13.07 -5.67
C LYS A 156 -18.14 -11.96 -4.78
N LEU A 157 -16.92 -12.13 -4.24
CA LEU A 157 -16.19 -11.02 -3.65
C LEU A 157 -16.05 -9.89 -4.68
N LYS A 158 -16.28 -8.63 -4.28
CA LYS A 158 -16.28 -7.48 -5.21
C LYS A 158 -14.99 -7.39 -6.05
N GLN A 159 -13.85 -7.76 -5.47
CA GLN A 159 -12.54 -7.77 -6.14
C GLN A 159 -12.39 -8.86 -7.22
N HIS A 160 -13.19 -9.92 -7.14
CA HIS A 160 -13.16 -11.07 -8.05
C HIS A 160 -14.37 -11.09 -9.00
N CYS A 161 -15.27 -10.12 -8.90
CA CYS A 161 -16.42 -10.02 -9.77
C CYS A 161 -16.09 -9.19 -11.02
N VAL A 162 -16.18 -9.82 -12.19
CA VAL A 162 -15.99 -9.13 -13.49
C VAL A 162 -17.03 -8.02 -13.69
N LEU A 163 -18.28 -8.22 -13.27
CA LEU A 163 -19.33 -7.21 -13.39
C LEU A 163 -19.08 -5.98 -12.49
N CYS A 164 -18.36 -6.14 -11.37
CA CYS A 164 -18.08 -5.02 -10.45
C CYS A 164 -16.71 -4.38 -10.63
N GLY A 165 -15.71 -5.12 -11.11
CA GLY A 165 -14.30 -4.69 -11.16
C GLY A 165 -13.55 -5.18 -12.40
N GLY A 166 -14.28 -5.71 -13.38
CA GLY A 166 -13.76 -6.08 -14.68
C GLY A 166 -13.55 -4.90 -15.61
N CYS A 167 -12.91 -5.18 -16.74
CA CYS A 167 -12.79 -4.29 -17.87
C CYS A 167 -13.89 -4.58 -18.91
N VAL A 168 -13.98 -3.73 -19.93
CA VAL A 168 -14.92 -3.88 -21.07
C VAL A 168 -14.76 -5.22 -21.79
N HIS A 169 -13.58 -5.83 -21.75
CA HIS A 169 -13.28 -7.15 -22.32
C HIS A 169 -13.78 -8.33 -21.46
N ARG A 170 -14.73 -8.10 -20.53
CA ARG A 170 -15.34 -9.10 -19.63
C ARG A 170 -14.33 -9.97 -18.88
N ARG A 171 -13.20 -9.37 -18.47
CA ARG A 171 -12.17 -9.99 -17.63
C ARG A 171 -11.85 -9.05 -16.47
N LEU A 172 -11.38 -9.59 -15.33
CA LEU A 172 -10.78 -8.75 -14.30
C LEU A 172 -9.62 -7.96 -14.91
N LYS A 173 -9.51 -6.66 -14.58
CA LYS A 173 -8.57 -5.75 -15.27
C LYS A 173 -7.15 -6.29 -15.37
N GLY A 174 -6.64 -6.90 -14.30
CA GLY A 174 -5.29 -7.48 -14.31
C GLY A 174 -5.16 -8.78 -15.14
N ASP A 175 -6.26 -9.50 -15.44
CA ASP A 175 -6.35 -10.79 -16.16
C ASP A 175 -6.55 -10.57 -17.64
N CYS A 176 -6.91 -9.35 -18.02
CA CYS A 176 -7.04 -8.95 -19.39
C CYS A 176 -5.65 -8.60 -19.96
N SER A 177 -5.23 -9.31 -21.00
CA SER A 177 -4.04 -8.97 -21.78
C SER A 177 -4.21 -7.59 -22.41
N GLN A 178 -5.39 -7.27 -22.95
CA GLN A 178 -5.64 -5.97 -23.56
C GLN A 178 -5.57 -4.79 -22.57
N CYS A 179 -5.84 -5.00 -21.26
CA CYS A 179 -5.73 -3.92 -20.26
C CYS A 179 -4.46 -3.93 -19.43
N SER A 180 -3.72 -5.04 -19.40
CA SER A 180 -2.60 -5.24 -18.47
C SER A 180 -1.48 -6.06 -19.10
N ALA A 181 -1.37 -6.04 -20.43
CA ALA A 181 -0.26 -6.64 -21.16
C ALA A 181 1.08 -6.13 -20.63
N CYS A 182 2.03 -7.04 -20.57
CA CYS A 182 3.45 -6.70 -20.57
C CYS A 182 3.96 -6.71 -22.02
N PRO A 183 5.21 -6.25 -22.26
CA PRO A 183 5.85 -6.34 -23.56
C PRO A 183 5.84 -7.76 -24.16
N HIS A 184 5.80 -8.80 -23.31
CA HIS A 184 5.71 -10.20 -23.72
C HIS A 184 4.28 -10.68 -24.08
N GLY A 185 3.37 -9.78 -24.49
CA GLY A 185 2.03 -10.11 -24.99
C GLY A 185 1.00 -10.67 -23.98
N ARG A 186 1.40 -10.97 -22.74
CA ARG A 186 0.55 -11.58 -21.69
C ARG A 186 0.30 -10.65 -20.50
N PRO A 187 -0.72 -10.88 -19.67
CA PRO A 187 -0.97 -10.01 -18.53
C PRO A 187 0.20 -10.01 -17.56
N ARG A 188 0.65 -8.82 -17.14
CA ARG A 188 1.82 -8.59 -16.27
C ARG A 188 1.86 -9.49 -15.03
N ARG A 189 0.71 -9.82 -14.43
CA ARG A 189 0.68 -10.66 -13.23
C ARG A 189 0.70 -12.17 -13.50
N ARG A 190 0.44 -12.60 -14.73
CA ARG A 190 0.55 -14.01 -15.16
C ARG A 190 1.86 -14.29 -15.91
N CYS A 191 2.53 -13.25 -16.37
CA CYS A 191 3.84 -13.33 -17.00
C CYS A 191 4.94 -13.83 -16.05
N THR A 192 5.55 -14.98 -16.35
CA THR A 192 6.69 -15.53 -15.57
C THR A 192 7.91 -14.62 -15.64
N GLN A 193 8.27 -14.11 -16.83
CA GLN A 193 9.39 -13.18 -17.00
C GLN A 193 9.19 -11.87 -16.20
N CYS A 194 7.99 -11.29 -16.20
CA CYS A 194 7.71 -10.10 -15.37
C CYS A 194 7.61 -10.41 -13.87
N LYS A 195 7.32 -11.66 -13.47
CA LYS A 195 7.39 -12.08 -12.07
C LYS A 195 8.85 -12.20 -11.62
N ALA A 196 9.73 -12.71 -12.48
CA ALA A 196 11.17 -12.80 -12.23
C ALA A 196 11.80 -11.41 -12.12
N ALA A 197 11.56 -10.52 -13.09
CA ALA A 197 12.09 -9.16 -13.10
C ALA A 197 11.67 -8.28 -11.90
N LYS A 198 10.61 -8.65 -11.17
CA LYS A 198 10.19 -7.96 -9.93
C LYS A 198 10.91 -8.45 -8.67
N ARG A 199 11.55 -9.61 -8.73
CA ARG A 199 12.26 -10.25 -7.61
C ARG A 199 13.73 -9.86 -7.56
N GLU A 200 14.30 -9.51 -8.71
CA GLU A 200 15.66 -8.98 -8.79
C GLU A 200 15.73 -7.57 -8.18
N PRO A 201 16.58 -7.32 -7.17
CA PRO A 201 17.04 -5.97 -6.89
C PRO A 201 17.89 -5.54 -8.09
N SER A 202 17.52 -4.42 -8.70
CA SER A 202 18.21 -3.81 -9.84
C SER A 202 19.72 -3.72 -9.57
N ARG A 203 20.49 -4.67 -10.09
CA ARG A 203 21.93 -4.57 -10.27
C ARG A 203 22.16 -3.75 -11.55
N THR A 204 22.82 -2.60 -11.34
CA THR A 204 23.72 -1.89 -12.25
C THR A 204 23.34 -1.79 -13.72
N ALA A 205 23.05 -0.57 -14.17
CA ALA A 205 23.49 -0.11 -15.48
C ALA A 205 24.33 1.16 -15.23
N ASP A 206 25.62 0.93 -15.00
CA ASP A 206 26.68 1.89 -15.29
C ASP A 206 27.36 1.42 -16.58
N GLY A 207 27.74 2.35 -17.43
CA GLY A 207 28.30 2.09 -18.76
C GLY A 207 28.06 3.25 -19.72
N SER A 208 28.62 4.41 -19.38
CA SER A 208 28.96 5.46 -20.36
C SER A 208 30.10 4.94 -21.25
N GLU A 209 30.08 5.22 -22.56
CA GLU A 209 31.28 5.51 -23.37
C GLU A 209 30.92 5.99 -24.80
N ALA A 210 31.17 7.29 -25.03
CA ALA A 210 31.49 7.99 -26.29
C ALA A 210 31.55 9.50 -25.91
N GLY A 211 32.60 10.29 -26.07
CA GLY A 211 33.82 10.22 -26.88
C GLY A 211 33.92 11.54 -27.67
N GLY A 212 34.97 12.36 -27.42
CA GLY A 212 35.36 13.60 -28.14
C GLY A 212 34.39 14.79 -27.98
N GLU A 213 34.78 16.07 -27.93
CA GLU A 213 35.97 16.79 -28.41
C GLU A 213 36.18 18.05 -27.57
N ALA A 214 37.45 18.41 -27.39
CA ALA A 214 37.89 19.68 -26.83
C ALA A 214 38.01 20.72 -27.94
N CYS A 215 37.58 21.95 -27.66
CA CYS A 215 38.17 23.17 -28.23
C CYS A 215 37.90 24.30 -27.24
N GLY A 216 38.99 24.87 -26.70
CA GLY A 216 38.95 26.08 -25.90
C GLY A 216 38.94 27.33 -26.78
N SER A 217 38.54 28.46 -26.19
CA SER A 217 39.15 29.77 -26.40
C SER A 217 38.62 30.75 -25.36
N ASP A 218 39.57 31.38 -24.66
CA ASP A 218 39.49 32.64 -23.94
C ASP A 218 38.49 33.68 -24.51
N HIS A 219 37.77 34.37 -23.62
CA HIS A 219 37.96 35.81 -23.50
C HIS A 219 37.41 36.39 -22.19
N GLU A 220 38.22 37.30 -21.65
CA GLU A 220 38.06 38.13 -20.48
C GLU A 220 37.07 39.31 -20.66
N LYS A 221 36.81 40.00 -19.53
CA LYS A 221 36.10 41.29 -19.28
C LYS A 221 34.66 41.08 -18.81
N LYS A 222 34.26 41.53 -17.61
CA LYS A 222 34.69 42.68 -16.81
C LYS A 222 34.30 42.45 -15.35
#